data_AF-A0AAV3KG46-F1
#
_entry.id   AF-A0AAV3KG46-F1
#
_cell.length_a   1.000
_cell.length_b   1.000
_cell.length_c   1.000
_cell.angle_alpha   90.00
_cell.angle_beta   90.00
_cell.angle_gamma   90.00
#
_symmetry.space_group_name_H-M   'P 1'
#
loop_
_entity.id
_entity.type
_entity.pdbx_description
1 polymer ?
#
loop_
_entity_poly.entity_id
_entity_poly.type
_entity_poly.pdbx_seq_one_letter_code
_entity_poly.pdbx_strand_id
1 'polypeptide(L)'
;MSKFVTDTEAEFRTSLPLRKGSDGFDTRQDYLIKGFLPSSSVASAYGASGSYKSFLAVSWGCHIATGKPWAGKPVTQGAVIYVVGEGGIGVPRRIRAWEQTLNGGSPIDALYRVDCPIFPASPESVQQVIHAAQDVKVASGMPVRLIILDTLARCFGGSDENAAKDMGAFIQGCDAIKAATQATVLIIHHSGKDRTKGREAPAPFVPRWTWNLT
;
A
#
# COMPACT_ATOMS: atom_id res chain seq x y z
N MET A 1 -48.73 -36.73 11.26
CA MET A 1 -48.60 -35.34 10.75
C MET A 1 -47.59 -34.61 11.62
N SER A 2 -46.30 -34.64 11.22
CA SER A 2 -45.24 -33.91 11.91
C SER A 2 -45.19 -32.50 11.34
N LYS A 3 -45.38 -31.48 12.19
CA LYS A 3 -45.25 -30.07 11.79
C LYS A 3 -43.77 -29.78 11.59
N PHE A 4 -43.40 -29.50 10.34
CA PHE A 4 -42.14 -28.86 10.01
C PHE A 4 -42.11 -27.49 10.71
N VAL A 5 -41.19 -27.33 11.66
CA VAL A 5 -40.80 -26.01 12.17
C VAL A 5 -39.99 -25.37 11.05
N THR A 6 -40.58 -24.38 10.39
CA THR A 6 -39.88 -23.51 9.45
C THR A 6 -38.89 -22.68 10.24
N ASP A 7 -37.60 -22.99 10.08
CA ASP A 7 -36.50 -22.19 10.59
C ASP A 7 -36.65 -20.79 9.98
N THR A 8 -36.99 -19.82 10.81
CA THR A 8 -37.20 -18.44 10.38
C THR A 8 -35.81 -17.83 10.32
N GLU A 9 -35.20 -17.76 9.14
CA GLU A 9 -33.96 -17.00 8.96
C GLU A 9 -34.23 -15.56 9.42
N ALA A 10 -33.62 -15.18 10.55
CA ALA A 10 -33.76 -13.84 11.08
C ALA A 10 -33.08 -12.87 10.10
N GLU A 11 -33.88 -12.12 9.34
CA GLU A 11 -33.36 -11.07 8.47
C GLU A 11 -32.71 -9.98 9.34
N PHE A 12 -31.38 -9.89 9.26
CA PHE A 12 -30.63 -8.82 9.89
C PHE A 12 -31.02 -7.48 9.27
N ARG A 13 -31.47 -6.52 10.09
CA ARG A 13 -31.86 -5.17 9.63
C ARG A 13 -30.68 -4.25 9.30
N THR A 14 -29.45 -4.74 9.43
CA THR A 14 -28.23 -3.94 9.28
C THR A 14 -27.64 -4.10 7.89
N SER A 15 -27.01 -3.04 7.37
CA SER A 15 -26.19 -3.07 6.16
C SER A 15 -24.75 -3.52 6.43
N LEU A 16 -24.40 -3.78 7.69
CA LEU A 16 -23.07 -4.26 8.06
C LEU A 16 -22.87 -5.70 7.54
N PRO A 17 -21.69 -6.03 6.98
CA PRO A 17 -21.37 -7.38 6.52
C PRO A 17 -21.07 -8.28 7.72
N LEU A 18 -22.12 -8.79 8.38
CA LEU A 18 -21.98 -9.70 9.52
C LEU A 18 -21.48 -11.07 9.06
N ARG A 19 -20.58 -11.66 9.85
CA ARG A 19 -20.09 -13.04 9.71
C ARG A 19 -20.34 -13.79 11.02
N LYS A 20 -20.64 -15.09 10.96
CA LYS A 20 -20.94 -15.88 12.16
C LYS A 20 -19.68 -16.60 12.63
N GLY A 21 -19.20 -16.28 13.84
CA GLY A 21 -18.11 -17.03 14.49
C GLY A 21 -16.87 -17.19 13.60
N SER A 22 -16.49 -18.44 13.30
CA SER A 22 -15.31 -18.78 12.49
C SER A 22 -15.55 -18.73 10.98
N ASP A 23 -16.66 -18.19 10.49
CA ASP A 23 -16.94 -18.08 9.05
C ASP A 23 -15.80 -17.36 8.32
N GLY A 24 -15.17 -18.09 7.39
CA GLY A 24 -14.02 -17.61 6.63
C GLY A 24 -12.65 -17.91 7.26
N PHE A 25 -12.56 -18.75 8.29
CA PHE A 25 -11.27 -19.17 8.88
C PHE A 25 -10.30 -19.82 7.89
N ASP A 26 -10.83 -20.43 6.83
CA ASP A 26 -10.12 -21.08 5.74
C ASP A 26 -9.83 -20.13 4.55
N THR A 27 -10.30 -18.87 4.63
CA THR A 27 -10.02 -17.84 3.63
C THR A 27 -8.52 -17.62 3.55
N ARG A 28 -7.95 -17.86 2.37
CA ARG A 28 -6.52 -17.66 2.14
C ARG A 28 -6.23 -16.18 1.95
N GLN A 29 -5.26 -15.67 2.71
CA GLN A 29 -4.73 -14.33 2.49
C GLN A 29 -3.97 -14.28 1.16
N ASP A 30 -4.41 -13.40 0.27
CA ASP A 30 -3.70 -13.06 -0.96
C ASP A 30 -2.53 -12.12 -0.66
N TYR A 31 -1.47 -12.24 -1.46
CA TYR A 31 -0.24 -11.47 -1.31
C TYR A 31 0.22 -10.93 -2.67
N LEU A 32 0.67 -9.68 -2.71
CA LEU A 32 1.47 -9.16 -3.82
C LEU A 32 2.88 -9.74 -3.81
N ILE A 33 3.44 -9.93 -2.63
CA ILE A 33 4.71 -10.62 -2.41
C ILE A 33 4.48 -11.64 -1.31
N LYS A 34 4.61 -12.94 -1.64
CA LYS A 34 4.19 -14.01 -0.73
C LYS A 34 4.87 -13.92 0.64
N GLY A 35 4.07 -13.73 1.69
CA GLY A 35 4.52 -13.62 3.08
C GLY A 35 5.07 -12.25 3.48
N PHE A 36 5.14 -11.29 2.55
CA PHE A 36 5.77 -9.99 2.75
C PHE A 36 4.91 -8.79 2.40
N LEU A 37 3.90 -8.91 1.55
CA LEU A 37 3.01 -7.80 1.25
C LEU A 37 1.61 -8.34 0.92
N PRO A 38 0.66 -8.29 1.86
CA PRO A 38 -0.72 -8.71 1.64
C PRO A 38 -1.38 -7.86 0.55
N SER A 39 -2.16 -8.50 -0.32
CA SER A 39 -2.98 -7.82 -1.32
C SER A 39 -4.13 -7.06 -0.66
N SER A 40 -4.61 -6.00 -1.32
CA SER A 40 -5.76 -5.20 -0.90
C SER A 40 -5.67 -4.73 0.56
N SER A 41 -4.50 -4.24 0.98
CA SER A 41 -4.22 -3.81 2.36
C SER A 41 -3.67 -2.38 2.43
N VAL A 42 -3.77 -1.74 3.60
CA VAL A 42 -2.95 -0.56 3.92
C VAL A 42 -1.77 -1.05 4.74
N ALA A 43 -0.55 -0.81 4.24
CA ALA A 43 0.69 -1.29 4.83
C ALA A 43 1.64 -0.12 5.08
N SER A 44 2.51 -0.24 6.09
CA SER A 44 3.56 0.75 6.33
C SER A 44 4.94 0.10 6.43
N ALA A 45 5.89 0.68 5.70
CA ALA A 45 7.32 0.43 5.88
C ALA A 45 7.89 1.52 6.79
N TYR A 46 8.27 1.13 8.00
CA TYR A 46 8.75 2.06 9.04
C TYR A 46 10.23 1.85 9.36
N GLY A 47 10.93 2.95 9.70
CA GLY A 47 12.31 2.89 10.20
C GLY A 47 13.05 4.23 10.08
N ALA A 48 14.29 4.29 10.56
CA ALA A 48 15.12 5.49 10.55
C ALA A 48 15.30 6.09 9.14
N SER A 49 15.45 7.41 9.03
CA SER A 49 15.84 8.03 7.75
C SER A 49 17.15 7.42 7.25
N GLY A 50 17.26 7.22 5.93
CA GLY A 50 18.40 6.54 5.31
C GLY A 50 18.38 5.00 5.40
N SER A 51 17.39 4.37 6.04
CA SER A 51 17.29 2.90 6.16
C SER A 51 16.83 2.17 4.89
N TYR A 52 17.13 2.71 3.70
CA TYR A 52 16.83 2.12 2.38
C TYR A 52 15.35 1.79 2.08
N LYS A 53 14.37 2.33 2.83
CA LYS A 53 12.94 2.06 2.60
C LYS A 53 12.47 2.43 1.20
N SER A 54 12.80 3.62 0.72
CA SER A 54 12.47 4.04 -0.65
C SER A 54 13.15 3.16 -1.70
N PHE A 55 14.34 2.62 -1.40
CA PHE A 55 15.01 1.66 -2.28
C PHE A 55 14.24 0.33 -2.32
N LEU A 56 13.81 -0.18 -1.16
CA LEU A 56 12.96 -1.36 -1.06
C LEU A 56 11.61 -1.16 -1.76
N ALA A 57 10.99 0.00 -1.58
CA ALA A 57 9.72 0.35 -2.21
C ALA A 57 9.83 0.36 -3.74
N VAL A 58 10.90 0.95 -4.28
CA VAL A 58 11.19 0.88 -5.73
C VAL A 58 11.40 -0.56 -6.16
N SER A 59 12.18 -1.34 -5.42
CA SER A 59 12.40 -2.77 -5.72
C SER A 59 11.07 -3.53 -5.80
N TRP A 60 10.23 -3.45 -4.77
CA TRP A 60 8.91 -4.09 -4.75
C TRP A 60 8.03 -3.62 -5.91
N GLY A 61 7.99 -2.30 -6.19
CA GLY A 61 7.26 -1.74 -7.31
C GLY A 61 7.70 -2.33 -8.65
N CYS A 62 9.01 -2.41 -8.91
CA CYS A 62 9.54 -2.99 -10.14
C CYS A 62 9.23 -4.49 -10.27
N HIS A 63 9.37 -5.26 -9.19
CA HIS A 63 9.05 -6.69 -9.17
C HIS A 63 7.55 -6.94 -9.42
N ILE A 64 6.67 -6.15 -8.82
CA ILE A 64 5.20 -6.27 -9.01
C ILE A 64 4.80 -5.84 -10.42
N ALA A 65 5.35 -4.74 -10.94
CA ALA A 65 5.05 -4.28 -12.30
C ALA A 65 5.49 -5.29 -13.38
N THR A 66 6.61 -5.98 -13.16
CA THR A 66 7.17 -6.96 -14.12
C THR A 66 6.76 -8.41 -13.85
N GLY A 67 6.10 -8.69 -12.72
CA GLY A 67 5.76 -10.06 -12.30
C GLY A 67 6.96 -10.92 -11.90
N LYS A 68 8.16 -10.34 -11.72
CA LYS A 68 9.37 -11.10 -11.41
C LYS A 68 9.44 -11.47 -9.92
N PRO A 69 9.87 -12.69 -9.57
CA PRO A 69 10.02 -13.09 -8.17
C PRO A 69 10.93 -12.15 -7.38
N TRP A 70 10.55 -11.79 -6.17
CA TRP A 70 11.36 -10.97 -5.27
C TRP A 70 11.96 -11.86 -4.18
N ALA A 71 13.30 -11.88 -4.05
CA ALA A 71 14.01 -12.73 -3.09
C ALA A 71 13.55 -14.21 -3.08
N GLY A 72 13.31 -14.77 -4.27
CA GLY A 72 12.80 -16.14 -4.44
C GLY A 72 11.32 -16.34 -4.06
N LYS A 73 10.59 -15.28 -3.73
CA LYS A 73 9.15 -15.33 -3.41
C LYS A 73 8.29 -15.03 -4.64
N PRO A 74 7.19 -15.78 -4.85
CA PRO A 74 6.22 -15.46 -5.87
C PRO A 74 5.64 -14.06 -5.70
N VAL A 75 5.40 -13.40 -6.84
CA VAL A 75 4.86 -12.05 -6.94
C VAL A 75 3.61 -12.06 -7.81
N THR A 76 2.55 -11.39 -7.35
CA THR A 76 1.35 -11.16 -8.16
C THR A 76 1.55 -9.90 -8.99
N GLN A 77 1.55 -10.06 -10.32
CA GLN A 77 1.78 -8.95 -11.24
C GLN A 77 0.61 -7.96 -11.28
N GLY A 78 0.94 -6.68 -11.46
CA GLY A 78 0.00 -5.65 -11.84
C GLY A 78 0.64 -4.28 -11.88
N ALA A 79 -0.12 -3.27 -12.31
CA ALA A 79 0.39 -1.91 -12.41
C ALA A 79 0.70 -1.31 -11.03
N VAL A 80 1.67 -0.41 -11.00
CA VAL A 80 2.14 0.24 -9.78
C VAL A 80 2.11 1.75 -9.97
N ILE A 81 1.60 2.47 -8.98
CA ILE A 81 1.71 3.92 -8.88
C ILE A 81 2.66 4.26 -7.74
N TYR A 82 3.70 5.03 -8.04
CA TYR A 82 4.68 5.50 -7.07
C TYR A 82 4.55 7.02 -6.89
N VAL A 83 4.05 7.44 -5.74
CA VAL A 83 3.92 8.84 -5.36
C VAL A 83 5.21 9.29 -4.68
N VAL A 84 5.90 10.22 -5.32
CA VAL A 84 7.21 10.74 -4.91
C VAL A 84 7.02 12.10 -4.22
N GLY A 85 6.64 12.08 -2.94
CA GLY A 85 6.35 13.29 -2.18
C GLY A 85 7.55 14.20 -1.93
N GLU A 86 8.78 13.69 -2.01
CA GLU A 86 10.01 14.48 -1.82
C GLU A 86 10.52 15.20 -3.08
N GLY A 87 9.86 15.04 -4.24
CA GLY A 87 10.33 15.60 -5.51
C GLY A 87 11.59 14.87 -6.00
N GLY A 88 11.42 13.65 -6.48
CA GLY A 88 12.53 12.70 -6.57
C GLY A 88 13.17 12.56 -7.95
N ILE A 89 14.31 13.21 -8.16
CA ILE A 89 15.29 12.84 -9.21
C ILE A 89 15.87 11.43 -8.94
N GLY A 90 15.84 10.96 -7.69
CA GLY A 90 16.42 9.68 -7.28
C GLY A 90 15.60 8.44 -7.65
N VAL A 91 14.27 8.52 -7.63
CA VAL A 91 13.37 7.40 -7.98
C VAL A 91 13.56 6.94 -9.44
N PRO A 92 13.56 7.81 -10.48
CA PRO A 92 13.81 7.38 -11.85
C PRO A 92 15.17 6.72 -12.01
N ARG A 93 16.20 7.25 -11.35
CA ARG A 93 17.55 6.66 -11.40
C ARG A 93 17.59 5.25 -10.82
N ARG A 94 16.85 5.01 -9.72
CA ARG A 94 16.74 3.68 -9.11
C ARG A 94 15.97 2.70 -9.99
N ILE A 95 14.86 3.14 -10.59
CA ILE A 95 14.11 2.33 -11.55
C ILE A 95 15.00 1.96 -12.74
N ARG A 96 15.70 2.95 -13.32
CA ARG A 96 16.62 2.72 -14.44
C ARG A 96 17.75 1.74 -14.09
N ALA A 97 18.33 1.86 -12.91
CA ALA A 97 19.34 0.91 -12.44
C ALA A 97 18.76 -0.51 -12.28
N TRP A 98 17.53 -0.62 -11.78
CA TRP A 98 16.83 -1.91 -11.69
C TRP A 98 16.53 -2.50 -13.07
N GLU A 99 16.08 -1.69 -14.04
CA GLU A 99 15.87 -2.12 -15.43
C GLU A 99 17.13 -2.74 -16.03
N GLN A 100 18.26 -2.05 -15.88
CA GLN A 100 19.56 -2.50 -16.41
C GLN A 100 20.04 -3.81 -15.77
N THR A 101 19.82 -3.97 -14.47
CA THR A 101 20.39 -5.09 -13.71
C THR A 101 19.48 -6.33 -13.68
N LEU A 102 18.16 -6.13 -13.63
CA LEU A 102 17.18 -7.20 -13.39
C LEU A 102 16.12 -7.32 -14.50
N ASN A 103 16.08 -6.36 -15.44
CA ASN A 103 15.17 -6.39 -16.58
C ASN A 103 15.85 -6.41 -17.95
N GLY A 104 17.15 -6.72 -18.02
CA GLY A 104 17.89 -6.76 -19.28
C GLY A 104 17.96 -5.41 -20.01
N GLY A 105 17.79 -4.30 -19.28
CA GLY A 105 17.74 -2.94 -19.82
C GLY A 105 16.39 -2.52 -20.38
N SER A 106 15.39 -3.41 -20.42
CA SER A 106 14.05 -3.10 -20.89
C SER A 106 13.29 -2.19 -19.91
N PRO A 107 12.56 -1.18 -20.41
CA PRO A 107 11.75 -0.30 -19.57
C PRO A 107 10.62 -1.06 -18.86
N ILE A 108 10.08 -0.47 -17.80
CA ILE A 108 8.93 -1.01 -17.05
C ILE A 108 7.69 -0.18 -17.38
N ASP A 109 6.85 -0.67 -18.30
CA ASP A 109 5.68 0.08 -18.78
C ASP A 109 4.52 0.14 -17.77
N ALA A 110 4.48 -0.78 -16.80
CA ALA A 110 3.43 -0.88 -15.80
C ALA A 110 3.76 -0.17 -14.47
N LEU A 111 4.81 0.68 -14.42
CA LEU A 111 5.18 1.46 -13.23
C LEU A 111 5.09 2.96 -13.54
N TYR A 112 4.12 3.61 -12.93
CA TYR A 112 3.82 5.03 -13.10
C TYR A 112 4.27 5.82 -11.89
N ARG A 113 4.68 7.07 -12.11
CA ARG A 113 5.14 7.97 -11.06
C ARG A 113 4.28 9.21 -10.99
N VAL A 114 4.02 9.66 -9.77
CA VAL A 114 3.39 10.95 -9.46
C VAL A 114 4.45 11.77 -8.74
N ASP A 115 4.96 12.80 -9.40
CA ASP A 115 6.08 13.63 -8.89
C ASP A 115 5.61 14.81 -8.03
N CYS A 116 4.45 14.67 -7.40
CA CYS A 116 3.91 15.58 -6.39
C CYS A 116 3.35 14.78 -5.21
N PRO A 117 3.31 15.36 -3.98
CA PRO A 117 2.64 14.74 -2.87
C PRO A 117 1.12 14.65 -3.12
N ILE A 118 0.52 13.58 -2.61
CA ILE A 118 -0.94 13.42 -2.50
C ILE A 118 -1.32 13.47 -1.03
N PHE A 119 -2.51 13.97 -0.71
CA PHE A 119 -2.96 14.20 0.66
C PHE A 119 -4.20 13.36 0.98
N PRO A 120 -4.05 12.13 1.52
CA PRO A 120 -5.20 11.24 1.78
C PRO A 120 -6.27 11.84 2.70
N ALA A 121 -5.93 12.83 3.53
CA ALA A 121 -6.91 13.54 4.36
C ALA A 121 -7.86 14.44 3.54
N SER A 122 -7.56 14.74 2.27
CA SER A 122 -8.44 15.49 1.36
C SER A 122 -9.22 14.52 0.45
N PRO A 123 -10.57 14.58 0.46
CA PRO A 123 -11.41 13.80 -0.44
C PRO A 123 -11.09 14.04 -1.92
N GLU A 124 -10.75 15.28 -2.29
CA GLU A 124 -10.39 15.64 -3.66
C GLU A 124 -9.10 14.94 -4.09
N SER A 125 -8.09 14.92 -3.21
CA SER A 125 -6.84 14.21 -3.49
C SER A 125 -7.04 12.70 -3.60
N VAL A 126 -7.90 12.10 -2.76
CA VAL A 126 -8.29 10.69 -2.85
C VAL A 126 -8.94 10.38 -4.21
N GLN A 127 -9.86 11.23 -4.66
CA GLN A 127 -10.50 11.06 -5.98
C GLN A 127 -9.49 11.13 -7.13
N GLN A 128 -8.51 12.04 -7.07
CA GLN A 128 -7.45 12.11 -8.09
C GLN A 128 -6.60 10.83 -8.13
N VAL A 129 -6.30 10.22 -6.99
CA VAL A 129 -5.58 8.93 -6.96
C VAL A 129 -6.42 7.81 -7.57
N ILE A 130 -7.73 7.80 -7.32
CA ILE A 130 -8.65 6.82 -7.91
C ILE A 130 -8.72 6.98 -9.43
N HIS A 131 -8.85 8.21 -9.93
CA HIS A 131 -8.82 8.48 -11.37
C HIS A 131 -7.48 8.06 -12.00
N ALA A 132 -6.35 8.43 -11.38
CA ALA A 132 -5.04 8.01 -11.85
C ALA A 132 -4.91 6.47 -11.91
N ALA A 133 -5.48 5.74 -10.94
CA ALA A 133 -5.50 4.28 -10.97
C ALA A 133 -6.36 3.71 -12.12
N GLN A 134 -7.46 4.36 -12.47
CA GLN A 134 -8.30 3.99 -13.62
C GLN A 134 -7.56 4.26 -14.94
N ASP A 135 -6.93 5.42 -15.09
CA ASP A 135 -6.16 5.80 -16.28
C ASP A 135 -4.99 4.85 -16.50
N VAL A 136 -4.24 4.54 -15.43
CA VAL A 136 -3.14 3.57 -15.46
C VAL A 136 -3.64 2.18 -15.84
N LYS A 137 -4.81 1.77 -15.33
CA LYS A 137 -5.40 0.48 -15.69
C LYS A 137 -5.71 0.39 -17.18
N VAL A 138 -6.26 1.46 -17.76
CA VAL A 138 -6.55 1.54 -19.20
C VAL A 138 -5.25 1.54 -20.01
N ALA A 139 -4.28 2.37 -19.63
CA ALA A 139 -3.02 2.53 -20.36
C ALA A 139 -2.13 1.28 -20.35
N SER A 140 -2.06 0.59 -19.21
CA SER A 140 -1.22 -0.61 -19.05
C SER A 140 -1.93 -1.93 -19.39
N GLY A 141 -3.26 -1.91 -19.49
CA GLY A 141 -4.08 -3.13 -19.60
C GLY A 141 -4.09 -3.99 -18.32
N MET A 142 -3.51 -3.51 -17.21
CA MET A 142 -3.38 -4.24 -15.95
C MET A 142 -4.07 -3.50 -14.80
N PRO A 143 -4.73 -4.18 -13.85
CA PRO A 143 -5.21 -3.51 -12.65
C PRO A 143 -4.04 -2.95 -11.84
N VAL A 144 -4.22 -1.77 -11.25
CA VAL A 144 -3.28 -1.24 -10.26
C VAL A 144 -3.34 -2.13 -9.02
N ARG A 145 -2.20 -2.71 -8.65
CA ARG A 145 -2.09 -3.62 -7.51
C ARG A 145 -1.38 -2.97 -6.33
N LEU A 146 -0.52 -1.98 -6.57
CA LEU A 146 0.24 -1.30 -5.54
C LEU A 146 0.26 0.22 -5.78
N ILE A 147 -0.04 0.98 -4.74
CA ILE A 147 0.13 2.43 -4.67
C ILE A 147 1.11 2.73 -3.53
N ILE A 148 2.24 3.36 -3.84
CA ILE A 148 3.31 3.67 -2.89
C ILE A 148 3.25 5.16 -2.56
N LEU A 149 3.17 5.50 -1.27
CA LEU A 149 3.25 6.87 -0.75
C LEU A 149 4.61 7.08 -0.09
N ASP A 150 5.54 7.69 -0.81
CA ASP A 150 6.91 7.92 -0.34
C ASP A 150 7.20 9.43 -0.22
N THR A 151 7.09 10.05 0.95
CA THR A 151 6.91 9.49 2.31
C THR A 151 5.61 9.96 2.96
N LEU A 152 5.24 9.34 4.10
CA LEU A 152 4.14 9.77 4.96
C LEU A 152 4.24 11.28 5.20
N ALA A 153 5.39 11.77 5.67
CA ALA A 153 5.54 13.18 6.04
C ALA A 153 5.26 14.17 4.90
N ARG A 154 5.56 13.78 3.66
CA ARG A 154 5.23 14.61 2.50
C ARG A 154 3.78 14.49 2.08
N CYS A 155 3.17 13.33 2.28
CA CYS A 155 1.77 13.07 1.96
C CYS A 155 0.80 13.45 3.11
N PHE A 156 1.32 13.77 4.30
CA PHE A 156 0.54 14.19 5.46
C PHE A 156 0.13 15.67 5.37
N GLY A 157 0.95 16.49 4.69
CA GLY A 157 0.69 17.91 4.50
C GLY A 157 1.08 18.76 5.71
N GLY A 158 0.37 19.87 5.94
CA GLY A 158 0.59 20.77 7.07
C GLY A 158 -0.06 20.33 8.38
N SER A 159 -0.63 19.12 8.42
CA SER A 159 -1.31 18.53 9.58
C SER A 159 -0.33 17.99 10.62
N ASP A 160 -0.77 17.84 11.87
CA ASP A 160 0.09 17.35 12.95
C ASP A 160 0.12 15.81 12.96
N GLU A 161 1.26 15.23 12.58
CA GLU A 161 1.47 13.76 12.56
C GLU A 161 1.24 13.10 13.93
N ASN A 162 1.32 13.87 15.02
CA ASN A 162 1.11 13.37 16.38
C ASN A 162 -0.35 13.51 16.84
N ALA A 163 -1.16 14.29 16.14
CA ALA A 163 -2.57 14.42 16.44
C ALA A 163 -3.32 13.17 15.92
N ALA A 164 -3.87 12.38 16.85
CA ALA A 164 -4.61 11.16 16.53
C ALA A 164 -5.76 11.40 15.53
N LYS A 165 -6.39 12.58 15.58
CA LYS A 165 -7.44 12.99 14.64
C LYS A 165 -6.93 13.07 13.20
N ASP A 166 -5.77 13.71 12.99
CA ASP A 166 -5.20 13.94 11.67
C ASP A 166 -4.67 12.63 11.08
N MET A 167 -4.02 11.80 11.92
CA MET A 167 -3.60 10.46 11.50
C MET A 167 -4.80 9.57 11.15
N GLY A 168 -5.90 9.68 11.89
CA GLY A 168 -7.15 8.99 11.59
C GLY A 168 -7.70 9.38 10.21
N ALA A 169 -7.72 10.67 9.88
CA ALA A 169 -8.16 11.14 8.56
C ALA A 169 -7.25 10.62 7.42
N PHE A 170 -5.93 10.61 7.64
CA PHE A 170 -4.97 10.07 6.68
C PHE A 170 -5.20 8.58 6.38
N ILE A 171 -5.39 7.77 7.43
CA ILE A 171 -5.65 6.33 7.28
C ILE A 171 -7.00 6.07 6.61
N GLN A 172 -8.05 6.83 6.97
CA GLN A 172 -9.36 6.74 6.31
C GLN A 172 -9.27 7.03 4.81
N GLY A 173 -8.48 8.02 4.41
CA GLY A 173 -8.20 8.30 2.99
C GLY A 173 -7.50 7.14 2.29
N CYS A 174 -6.47 6.55 2.93
CA CYS A 174 -5.80 5.36 2.41
C CYS A 174 -6.75 4.17 2.26
N ASP A 175 -7.64 3.96 3.23
CA ASP A 175 -8.66 2.91 3.18
C ASP A 175 -9.69 3.15 2.07
N ALA A 176 -10.06 4.41 1.82
CA ALA A 176 -10.95 4.77 0.71
C ALA A 176 -10.29 4.48 -0.66
N ILE A 177 -9.00 4.83 -0.82
CA ILE A 177 -8.23 4.50 -2.04
C ILE A 177 -8.17 2.98 -2.22
N LYS A 178 -7.83 2.23 -1.16
CA LYS A 178 -7.80 0.77 -1.16
C LYS A 178 -9.15 0.18 -1.55
N ALA A 179 -10.24 0.64 -0.95
CA ALA A 179 -11.59 0.14 -1.21
C ALA A 179 -12.01 0.36 -2.68
N ALA A 180 -11.71 1.54 -3.24
CA ALA A 180 -12.08 1.89 -4.61
C ALA A 180 -11.21 1.18 -5.67
N THR A 181 -9.93 0.96 -5.38
CA THR A 181 -8.97 0.44 -6.38
C THR A 181 -8.66 -1.05 -6.21
N GLN A 182 -8.95 -1.61 -5.04
CA GLN A 182 -8.46 -2.93 -4.58
C GLN A 182 -6.92 -3.05 -4.59
N ALA A 183 -6.20 -1.94 -4.72
CA ALA A 183 -4.75 -1.89 -4.63
C ALA A 183 -4.31 -1.92 -3.17
N THR A 184 -3.10 -2.41 -2.95
CA THR A 184 -2.41 -2.23 -1.66
C THR A 184 -1.84 -0.82 -1.61
N VAL A 185 -2.04 -0.11 -0.50
CA VAL A 185 -1.44 1.21 -0.26
C VAL A 185 -0.25 1.03 0.68
N LEU A 186 0.97 1.25 0.19
CA LEU A 186 2.21 1.15 0.95
C LEU A 186 2.72 2.53 1.34
N ILE A 187 2.77 2.80 2.65
CA ILE A 187 3.20 4.08 3.20
C ILE A 187 4.63 3.98 3.70
N ILE A 188 5.53 4.81 3.18
CA ILE A 188 6.90 4.90 3.68
C ILE A 188 6.96 5.91 4.81
N HIS A 189 7.22 5.44 6.03
CA HIS A 189 7.22 6.27 7.23
C HIS A 189 8.61 6.30 7.86
N HIS A 190 9.13 7.50 8.09
CA HIS A 190 10.36 7.71 8.84
C HIS A 190 10.06 7.80 10.33
N SER A 191 10.80 7.07 11.15
CA SER A 191 10.77 7.33 12.60
C SER A 191 11.29 8.74 12.88
N GLY A 192 10.50 9.58 13.54
CA GLY A 192 10.97 10.87 14.06
C GLY A 192 12.23 10.68 14.91
N LYS A 193 13.17 11.64 14.83
CA LYS A 193 14.36 11.64 15.68
C LYS A 193 13.95 11.97 17.11
N ASP A 194 13.96 10.99 18.00
CA ASP A 194 14.13 11.26 19.43
C ASP A 194 15.61 11.63 19.63
N ARG A 195 15.95 12.93 19.56
CA ARG A 195 17.35 13.45 19.64
C ARG A 195 17.97 13.32 21.03
N THR A 196 17.28 12.69 21.99
CA THR A 196 17.69 12.52 23.38
C THR A 196 18.36 11.17 23.68
N LYS A 197 18.34 10.22 22.76
CA LYS A 197 19.11 8.98 22.87
C LYS A 197 20.26 9.00 21.86
N GLY A 198 21.45 8.63 22.32
CA GLY A 198 22.69 8.67 21.55
C GLY A 198 22.59 7.92 20.22
N ARG A 199 23.60 8.08 19.36
CA ARG A 199 23.74 7.36 18.07
C ARG A 199 23.68 5.85 18.29
N GLU A 200 22.48 5.29 18.33
CA GLU A 200 22.23 3.86 18.25
C GLU A 200 22.25 3.47 16.77
N ALA A 201 22.83 2.31 16.47
CA ALA A 201 22.92 1.76 15.12
C ALA A 201 21.52 1.74 14.47
N PRO A 202 21.41 1.92 13.14
CA PRO A 202 20.11 1.83 12.47
C PRO A 202 19.47 0.48 12.79
N ALA A 203 18.32 0.51 13.46
CA ALA A 203 17.57 -0.70 13.75
C ALA A 203 17.25 -1.43 12.42
N PRO A 204 17.35 -2.77 12.39
CA PRO A 204 17.00 -3.53 11.19
C PRO A 204 15.56 -3.19 10.77
N PHE A 205 15.34 -3.11 9.47
CA PHE A 205 14.00 -2.94 8.90
C PHE A 205 13.08 -4.08 9.40
N VAL A 206 12.09 -3.72 10.22
CA VAL A 206 11.02 -4.63 10.63
C VAL A 206 9.73 -4.14 9.97
N PRO A 207 9.21 -4.84 8.94
CA PRO A 207 7.88 -4.52 8.42
C PRO A 207 6.86 -4.75 9.54
N ARG A 208 6.21 -3.69 10.00
CA ARG A 208 5.17 -3.77 11.04
C ARG A 208 3.81 -3.73 10.37
N TRP A 209 3.15 -4.88 10.35
CA TRP A 209 1.76 -5.00 9.92
C TRP A 209 0.86 -4.47 11.04
N THR A 210 0.27 -3.29 10.86
CA THR A 210 -0.88 -2.89 11.67
C THR A 210 -2.08 -3.64 11.13
N TRP A 211 -2.39 -4.79 11.75
CA TRP A 211 -3.69 -5.42 11.62
C TRP A 211 -4.70 -4.51 12.32
N ASN A 212 -5.39 -3.67 11.57
CA ASN A 212 -6.74 -3.32 11.97
C ASN A 212 -7.54 -4.61 11.76
N LEU A 213 -7.62 -5.43 12.81
CA LEU A 213 -8.63 -6.46 12.91
C LEU A 213 -9.97 -5.74 12.89
N THR A 214 -10.58 -5.66 11.70
CA THR A 214 -12.00 -5.41 11.53
C THR A 214 -12.71 -6.73 11.42
#